data_AF-A0A1V3PNY5-F1
#
_entry.id   AF-A0A1V3PNY5-F1
#
_cell.length_a   1.000
_cell.length_b   1.000
_cell.length_c   1.000
_cell.angle_alpha   90.00
_cell.angle_beta   90.00
_cell.angle_gamma   90.00
#
_symmetry.space_group_name_H-M   'P 1'
#
loop_
_entity.id
_entity.type
_entity.pdbx_description
1 polymer ?
#
loop_
_entity_poly.entity_id
_entity_poly.type
_entity_poly.pdbx_seq_one_letter_code
_entity_poly.pdbx_strand_id
1 'polypeptide(L)'
;MHELKGFEILYRDDELAVVARDGTKAYLVQSPEFAAKDRPELAIETDHIDEIFRDISTRVPHLLHPNARTVSLKPWGAREFAVLDETSVCVVFRQWPGHEQDG
;
A
#
# COMPACT_ATOMS: atom_id res chain seq x y z
N MET A 1 -5.03 2.98 19.97
CA MET A 1 -4.89 1.85 19.03
C MET A 1 -6.04 1.94 18.05
N HIS A 2 -5.83 2.64 16.92
CA HIS A 2 -6.88 2.81 15.91
C HIS A 2 -6.89 1.59 15.00
N GLU A 3 -8.04 0.92 14.93
CA GLU A 3 -8.29 -0.16 13.97
C GLU A 3 -8.08 0.35 12.54
N LEU A 4 -7.28 -0.38 11.76
CA LEU A 4 -7.16 -0.23 10.30
C LEU A 4 -8.51 -0.61 9.67
N LYS A 5 -9.48 0.30 9.63
CA LYS A 5 -10.78 0.09 8.98
C LYS A 5 -10.59 -0.05 7.47
N GLY A 6 -10.37 -1.29 7.02
CA GLY A 6 -10.29 -1.68 5.62
C GLY A 6 -9.71 -3.06 5.37
N PHE A 7 -8.84 -3.57 6.25
CA PHE A 7 -8.27 -4.91 6.12
C PHE A 7 -8.78 -5.85 7.22
N GLU A 8 -9.16 -7.06 6.84
CA GLU A 8 -9.43 -8.17 7.75
C GLU A 8 -8.11 -8.80 8.21
N ILE A 9 -7.95 -9.07 9.50
CA ILE A 9 -6.82 -9.85 10.01
C ILE A 9 -7.15 -11.33 9.83
N LEU A 10 -6.44 -12.00 8.92
CA LEU A 10 -6.57 -13.44 8.71
C LEU A 10 -5.73 -14.26 9.68
N TYR A 11 -4.56 -13.74 10.07
CA TYR A 11 -3.63 -14.39 10.99
C TYR A 11 -2.76 -13.35 11.71
N ARG A 12 -2.39 -13.61 12.96
CA ARG A 12 -1.42 -12.80 13.70
C ARG A 12 -0.74 -13.60 14.81
N ASP A 13 0.58 -13.57 14.83
CA ASP A 13 1.42 -13.92 15.98
C ASP A 13 2.49 -12.83 16.21
N ASP A 14 3.55 -13.16 16.96
CA ASP A 14 4.64 -12.23 17.29
C ASP A 14 5.57 -11.91 16.11
N GLU A 15 5.61 -12.79 15.10
CA GLU A 15 6.55 -12.72 13.97
C GLU A 15 5.86 -12.45 12.62
N LEU A 16 4.55 -12.72 12.50
CA LEU A 16 3.79 -12.64 11.26
C LEU A 16 2.39 -12.07 11.49
N ALA A 17 1.99 -11.12 10.64
CA ALA A 17 0.59 -10.76 10.45
C ALA A 17 0.18 -10.98 8.99
N VAL A 18 -0.99 -11.59 8.79
CA VAL A 18 -1.63 -11.73 7.48
C VAL A 18 -2.91 -10.94 7.49
N VAL A 19 -3.01 -9.99 6.57
CA VAL A 19 -4.19 -9.14 6.41
C VAL A 19 -4.73 -9.24 5.00
N ALA A 20 -6.05 -9.15 4.84
CA ALA A 20 -6.72 -9.25 3.55
C ALA A 20 -7.72 -8.14 3.32
N ARG A 21 -7.84 -7.72 2.06
CA ARG A 21 -8.86 -6.79 1.60
C ARG A 21 -9.12 -7.03 0.12
N ASP A 22 -10.39 -7.13 -0.27
CA ASP A 22 -10.83 -7.16 -1.67
C ASP A 22 -10.07 -8.20 -2.55
N GLY A 23 -9.76 -9.36 -1.97
CA GLY A 23 -9.02 -10.45 -2.65
C GLY A 23 -7.49 -10.37 -2.52
N THR A 24 -6.94 -9.23 -2.12
CA THR A 24 -5.50 -9.03 -1.88
C THR A 24 -5.12 -9.45 -0.47
N LYS A 25 -3.97 -10.13 -0.32
CA LYS A 25 -3.38 -10.49 0.97
C LYS A 25 -2.00 -9.86 1.12
N ALA A 26 -1.73 -9.28 2.28
CA ALA A 26 -0.39 -8.84 2.67
C ALA A 26 0.12 -9.70 3.83
N TYR A 27 1.36 -10.15 3.71
CA TYR A 27 2.09 -10.88 4.74
C TYR A 27 3.17 -9.94 5.29
N LEU A 28 3.02 -9.56 6.55
CA LEU A 28 3.96 -8.70 7.27
C LEU A 28 4.80 -9.58 8.17
N VAL A 29 6.05 -9.80 7.79
CA VAL A 29 7.03 -10.58 8.57
C VAL A 29 7.88 -9.62 9.39
N GLN A 30 8.00 -9.87 10.69
CA GLN A 30 8.88 -9.12 11.57
C GLN A 30 10.32 -9.32 11.14
N SER A 31 11.03 -8.24 10.86
CA SER A 31 12.48 -8.28 10.66
C SER A 31 13.15 -7.06 11.27
N PRO A 32 13.80 -7.20 12.44
CA PRO A 32 14.48 -6.09 13.10
C PRO A 32 15.57 -5.45 12.23
N GLU A 33 16.30 -6.25 11.45
CA GLU A 33 17.36 -5.75 10.56
C GLU A 33 16.80 -4.84 9.47
N PHE A 34 15.71 -5.26 8.79
CA PHE A 34 15.11 -4.48 7.70
C PHE A 34 14.23 -3.34 8.22
N ALA A 35 13.61 -3.48 9.40
CA ALA A 35 12.88 -2.40 10.06
C ALA A 35 13.81 -1.24 10.50
N ALA A 36 15.09 -1.53 10.77
CA ALA A 36 16.09 -0.52 11.10
C ALA A 36 16.67 0.21 9.88
N LYS A 37 16.29 -0.16 8.65
CA LYS A 37 16.77 0.50 7.42
C LYS A 37 15.95 1.76 7.17
N ASP A 38 16.57 2.71 6.47
CA ASP A 38 16.13 4.11 6.44
C ASP A 38 14.73 4.31 5.80
N ARG A 39 14.23 3.34 5.01
CA ARG A 39 12.95 3.42 4.27
C ARG A 39 12.40 2.03 3.93
N PRO A 40 11.74 1.32 4.85
CA PRO A 40 10.98 0.13 4.48
C PRO A 40 9.84 0.53 3.54
N GLU A 41 9.78 -0.10 2.36
CA GLU A 41 8.74 0.14 1.36
C GLU A 41 7.99 -1.15 1.00
N LEU A 42 6.68 -1.05 0.81
CA LEU A 42 5.82 -2.11 0.28
C LEU A 42 5.00 -1.55 -0.88
N ALA A 43 4.84 -2.33 -1.95
CA ALA A 43 3.92 -2.02 -3.03
C ALA A 43 2.64 -2.86 -2.93
N ILE A 44 1.49 -2.22 -3.15
CA ILE A 44 0.19 -2.85 -3.33
C ILE A 44 -0.24 -2.62 -4.78
N GLU A 45 -0.32 -3.69 -5.55
CA GLU A 45 -0.81 -3.64 -6.92
C GLU A 45 -2.34 -3.64 -6.96
N THR A 46 -2.92 -2.87 -7.88
CA THR A 46 -4.35 -2.65 -8.00
C THR A 46 -4.75 -2.26 -9.42
N ASP A 47 -5.95 -2.64 -9.83
CA ASP A 47 -6.59 -2.17 -11.07
C ASP A 47 -7.47 -0.92 -10.87
N HIS A 48 -7.61 -0.46 -9.62
CA HIS A 48 -8.56 0.58 -9.21
C HIS A 48 -7.87 1.76 -8.51
N ILE A 49 -6.71 2.20 -9.00
CA ILE A 49 -5.87 3.20 -8.31
C ILE A 49 -6.60 4.52 -8.03
N ASP A 50 -7.45 4.96 -8.94
CA ASP A 50 -8.20 6.22 -8.81
C ASP A 50 -9.25 6.14 -7.71
N GLU A 51 -9.90 4.99 -7.56
CA GLU A 51 -10.90 4.76 -6.52
C GLU A 51 -10.24 4.74 -5.13
N ILE A 52 -9.13 4.02 -5.01
CA ILE A 52 -8.36 3.95 -3.76
C ILE A 52 -7.78 5.33 -3.41
N PHE A 53 -7.21 6.05 -4.37
CA PHE A 53 -6.70 7.39 -4.15
C PHE A 53 -7.80 8.34 -3.65
N ARG A 54 -8.99 8.28 -4.25
CA ARG A 54 -10.15 9.08 -3.81
C ARG A 54 -10.57 8.74 -2.38
N ASP A 55 -10.66 7.46 -2.01
CA ASP A 55 -11.00 7.06 -0.63
C ASP A 55 -9.96 7.56 0.38
N ILE A 56 -8.67 7.38 0.09
CA ILE A 56 -7.58 7.79 0.98
C ILE A 56 -7.51 9.31 1.11
N SER A 57 -7.51 10.04 -0.01
CA SER A 57 -7.42 11.50 -0.02
C SER A 57 -8.62 12.19 0.64
N THR A 58 -9.78 11.52 0.73
CA THR A 58 -10.96 12.05 1.42
C THR A 58 -10.97 11.71 2.91
N ARG A 59 -10.65 10.46 3.27
CA ARG A 59 -10.74 10.00 4.68
C ARG A 59 -9.51 10.33 5.51
N VAL A 60 -8.31 10.19 4.94
CA VAL A 60 -7.04 10.25 5.67
C VAL A 60 -5.94 10.97 4.86
N PRO A 61 -6.18 12.20 4.37
CA PRO A 61 -5.23 12.91 3.49
C PRO A 61 -3.86 13.16 4.13
N HIS A 62 -3.76 13.15 5.46
CA HIS A 62 -2.51 13.34 6.20
C HIS A 62 -1.54 12.17 6.04
N LEU A 63 -2.02 10.98 5.63
CA LEU A 63 -1.16 9.83 5.35
C LEU A 63 -0.52 9.90 3.95
N LEU A 64 -0.94 10.81 3.06
CA LEU A 64 -0.35 10.93 1.73
C LEU A 64 1.13 11.32 1.81
N HIS A 65 1.98 10.55 1.13
CA HIS A 65 3.42 10.77 1.13
C HIS A 65 3.77 12.13 0.54
N PRO A 66 4.60 12.98 1.18
CA PRO A 66 4.83 14.36 0.76
C PRO A 66 5.35 14.49 -0.68
N ASN A 67 6.15 13.52 -1.15
CA ASN A 67 6.73 13.51 -2.49
C ASN A 67 5.95 12.66 -3.52
N ALA A 68 4.88 11.97 -3.10
CA ALA A 68 4.12 11.05 -3.94
C ALA A 68 2.62 11.11 -3.62
N ARG A 69 2.11 12.34 -3.40
CA ARG A 69 0.78 12.60 -2.85
C ARG A 69 -0.38 12.58 -3.85
N THR A 70 -0.09 12.31 -5.12
CA THR A 70 -1.08 12.26 -6.21
C THR A 70 -0.77 11.07 -7.10
N VAL A 71 -1.80 10.52 -7.75
CA VAL A 71 -1.61 9.52 -8.80
C VAL A 71 -0.79 10.13 -9.94
N SER A 72 0.33 9.51 -10.29
CA SER A 72 1.24 9.97 -11.35
C SER A 72 1.76 8.81 -12.17
N LEU A 73 1.90 8.99 -13.48
CA LEU A 73 2.57 8.03 -14.36
C LEU A 73 4.07 8.04 -14.09
N LYS A 74 4.66 6.86 -13.94
CA LYS A 74 6.08 6.68 -13.70
C LYS A 74 6.84 6.29 -14.98
N PRO A 75 8.17 6.50 -15.04
CA PRO A 75 8.98 6.14 -16.21
C PRO A 75 8.91 4.67 -16.61
N TRP A 76 8.57 3.78 -15.67
CA TRP A 76 8.37 2.34 -15.92
C TRP A 76 6.95 1.98 -16.41
N GLY A 77 6.09 2.96 -16.65
CA GLY A 77 4.77 2.74 -17.28
C GLY A 77 3.60 2.50 -16.31
N ALA A 78 3.87 2.32 -15.01
CA ALA A 78 2.82 2.20 -14.00
C ALA A 78 2.33 3.58 -13.50
N ARG A 79 1.07 3.64 -13.06
CA ARG A 79 0.52 4.76 -12.29
C ARG A 79 0.72 4.49 -10.81
N GLU A 80 1.16 5.49 -10.06
CA GLU A 80 1.44 5.33 -8.62
C GLU A 80 1.11 6.56 -7.77
N PHE A 81 0.75 6.32 -6.51
CA PHE A 81 0.83 7.27 -5.39
C PHE A 81 1.28 6.51 -4.14
N ALA A 82 1.69 7.20 -3.08
CA ALA A 82 2.11 6.54 -1.84
C ALA A 82 1.50 7.16 -0.59
N VAL A 83 1.42 6.35 0.46
CA VAL A 83 1.14 6.76 1.82
C VAL A 83 2.32 6.44 2.73
N LEU A 84 2.43 7.20 3.82
CA LEU A 84 3.39 6.96 4.89
C LEU A 84 2.61 6.64 6.16
N ASP A 85 2.90 5.51 6.80
CA ASP A 85 2.31 5.21 8.10
C ASP A 85 3.04 5.95 9.26
N GLU A 86 2.52 5.80 10.48
CA GLU A 86 3.10 6.44 11.68
C GLU A 86 4.52 5.96 12.00
N THR A 87 4.92 4.80 11.47
CA THR A 87 6.26 4.22 11.65
C THR A 87 7.23 4.58 10.52
N SER A 88 6.80 5.45 9.60
CA SER A 88 7.55 5.85 8.40
C SER A 88 7.72 4.75 7.35
N VAL A 89 6.91 3.69 7.39
CA VAL A 89 6.85 2.72 6.30
C VAL A 89 6.13 3.35 5.11
N CYS A 90 6.74 3.28 3.94
CA CYS A 90 6.16 3.77 2.69
C CYS A 90 5.33 2.66 2.03
N VAL A 91 4.04 2.91 1.82
CA VAL A 91 3.16 2.00 1.07
C VAL A 91 2.81 2.65 -0.27
N VAL A 92 3.28 2.04 -1.35
CA VAL A 92 3.06 2.48 -2.73
C VAL A 92 1.87 1.75 -3.31
N PHE A 93 0.82 2.46 -3.72
CA PHE A 93 -0.24 1.89 -4.53
C PHE A 93 0.15 2.00 -6.00
N ARG A 94 0.10 0.89 -6.72
CA ARG A 94 0.57 0.78 -8.10
C ARG A 94 -0.49 0.16 -9.00
N GLN A 95 -0.71 0.76 -10.15
CA GLN A 95 -1.49 0.18 -11.23
C GLN A 95 -0.65 0.08 -12.49
N TRP A 96 -0.41 -1.14 -12.95
CA TRP A 96 0.17 -1.39 -14.27
C TRP A 96 -0.86 -1.08 -15.36
N PRO A 97 -0.42 -0.77 -16.58
CA PRO A 97 -1.32 -0.80 -17.74
C PRO A 97 -2.02 -2.16 -17.78
N GLY A 98 -3.33 -2.17 -17.99
CA GLY A 98 -4.08 -3.42 -18.07
C GLY A 98 -3.42 -4.33 -19.10
N HIS A 99 -3.13 -5.57 -18.72
CA HIS A 99 -2.88 -6.59 -19.71
C HIS A 99 -4.16 -6.71 -20.53
N GLU A 100 -4.10 -6.37 -21.82
CA GLU A 100 -5.04 -6.94 -22.79
C GLU A 100 -5.01 -8.44 -22.51
N GLN A 101 -6.14 -8.98 -22.04
CA GLN A 101 -6.27 -10.42 -21.87
C GLN A 101 -6.12 -10.99 -23.27
N ASP A 102 -4.94 -11.53 -23.57
CA ASP A 102 -4.76 -12.43 -24.70
C ASP A 102 -5.84 -13.50 -24.56
N GLY A 103 -6.74 -13.53 -25.55
CA GLY A 103 -7.99 -14.28 -25.53
C GLY A 103 -7.86 -15.79 -25.60
#